data_AF-B1N2S2-F1
#
_entry.id   AF-B1N2S2-F1
#
_cell.length_a   1.000
_cell.length_b   1.000
_cell.length_c   1.000
_cell.angle_alpha   90.00
_cell.angle_beta   90.00
_cell.angle_gamma   90.00
#
_symmetry.space_group_name_H-M   'P 1'
#
loop_
_entity.id
_entity.type
_entity.pdbx_description
1 polymer ?
#
loop_
_entity_poly.entity_id
_entity_poly.type
_entity_poly.pdbx_seq_one_letter_code
_entity_poly.pdbx_strand_id
1 'polypeptide(L)' 'MSLENEISQLIEAFYNFDKDQDGFITIDELKSILMDQGMCISNEEADEAVKEANPDADGYIDYKAFARFLVEACRE' A
#
# COMPACT_ATOMS: atom_id res chain seq x y z
N MET A 1 -9.65 -17.54 2.95
CA MET A 1 -8.60 -17.31 1.93
C MET A 1 -7.35 -16.90 2.66
N SER A 2 -6.16 -17.25 2.16
CA SER A 2 -4.89 -16.96 2.86
C SER A 2 -4.47 -15.51 2.63
N LEU A 3 -3.91 -14.87 3.66
CA LEU A 3 -3.42 -13.48 3.65
C LEU A 3 -2.49 -13.18 2.45
N GLU A 4 -1.69 -14.16 2.07
CA GLU A 4 -0.76 -14.09 0.93
C GLU A 4 -1.47 -13.85 -0.41
N ASN A 5 -2.73 -14.27 -0.57
CA ASN A 5 -3.46 -14.11 -1.82
C ASN A 5 -4.01 -12.68 -1.98
N GLU A 6 -4.52 -12.07 -0.91
CA GLU A 6 -4.96 -10.66 -0.91
C GLU A 6 -3.78 -9.71 -1.09
N ILE A 7 -2.67 -9.98 -0.41
CA ILE A 7 -1.42 -9.24 -0.61
C ILE A 7 -0.97 -9.38 -2.07
N SER A 8 -1.01 -10.58 -2.66
CA SER A 8 -0.62 -10.79 -4.06
C SER A 8 -1.51 -10.03 -5.05
N GLN A 9 -2.82 -9.94 -4.80
CA GLN A 9 -3.74 -9.16 -5.64
C GLN A 9 -3.45 -7.65 -5.55
N LEU A 10 -3.17 -7.14 -4.34
CA LEU A 10 -2.70 -5.77 -4.15
C LEU A 10 -1.38 -5.53 -4.87
N ILE A 11 -0.39 -6.42 -4.70
CA ILE A 11 0.92 -6.35 -5.36
C ILE A 11 0.76 -6.33 -6.89
N GLU A 12 -0.13 -7.15 -7.45
CA GLU A 12 -0.37 -7.20 -8.89
C GLU A 12 -1.02 -5.90 -9.41
N ALA A 13 -1.95 -5.32 -8.63
CA ALA A 13 -2.51 -4.00 -8.91
C ALA A 13 -1.42 -2.91 -8.83
N PHE A 14 -0.55 -2.95 -7.82
CA PHE A 14 0.59 -2.04 -7.70
C PHE A 14 1.55 -2.18 -8.88
N TYR A 15 1.84 -3.40 -9.32
CA TYR A 15 2.72 -3.64 -10.47
C TYR A 15 2.17 -3.08 -11.79
N ASN A 16 0.85 -3.00 -11.92
CA ASN A 16 0.20 -2.39 -13.07
C ASN A 16 0.16 -0.86 -12.99
N PHE A 17 0.29 -0.30 -11.78
CA PHE A 17 0.37 1.15 -11.54
C PHE A 17 1.80 1.69 -11.58
N ASP A 18 2.77 0.92 -11.06
CA ASP A 18 4.19 1.24 -11.03
C ASP A 18 4.80 1.13 -12.43
N LYS A 19 4.68 2.20 -13.22
CA LYS A 19 5.13 2.23 -14.62
C LYS A 19 6.64 2.02 -14.79
N ASP A 20 7.41 2.41 -13.78
CA ASP A 20 8.87 2.33 -13.79
C ASP A 20 9.39 1.01 -13.18
N GLN A 21 8.52 0.18 -12.57
CA GLN A 21 8.87 -1.08 -11.91
C GLN A 21 10.05 -0.95 -10.94
N ASP A 22 10.17 0.20 -10.30
CA ASP A 22 11.25 0.46 -9.33
C ASP A 22 10.95 -0.25 -8.01
N GLY A 23 9.68 -0.64 -7.79
CA GLY A 23 9.25 -1.38 -6.60
C GLY A 23 9.00 -0.47 -5.39
N PHE A 24 8.97 0.83 -5.60
CA PHE A 24 8.72 1.86 -4.59
C PHE A 24 7.66 2.83 -5.10
N ILE A 25 6.69 3.15 -4.26
CA ILE A 25 5.65 4.13 -4.60
C ILE A 25 5.71 5.32 -3.66
N THR A 26 5.34 6.49 -4.16
CA THR A 26 5.19 7.67 -3.30
C THR A 26 3.87 7.62 -2.51
N ILE A 27 3.79 8.38 -1.42
CA ILE A 27 2.56 8.53 -0.61
C ILE A 27 1.38 8.99 -1.47
N ASP A 28 1.64 9.84 -2.47
CA ASP A 28 0.62 10.40 -3.34
C ASP A 28 0.06 9.34 -4.30
N GLU A 29 0.94 8.55 -4.92
CA GLU A 29 0.56 7.42 -5.78
C GLU A 29 -0.19 6.36 -4.99
N LEU A 30 0.29 6.04 -3.79
CA LEU A 30 -0.38 5.11 -2.88
C LEU A 30 -1.82 5.55 -2.59
N LYS A 31 -2.02 6.82 -2.20
CA LYS A 31 -3.37 7.38 -1.95
C LYS A 31 -4.27 7.31 -3.17
N SER A 32 -3.70 7.55 -4.36
CA SER A 32 -4.44 7.49 -5.60
C SER A 32 -4.92 6.06 -5.92
N ILE A 33 -4.09 5.06 -5.65
CA ILE A 33 -4.43 3.64 -5.86
C ILE A 33 -5.48 3.16 -4.86
N LEU A 34 -5.41 3.60 -3.60
CA LEU A 34 -6.39 3.26 -2.57
C LEU A 34 -7.77 3.81 -2.92
N MET A 35 -7.85 5.04 -3.43
CA MET A 35 -9.08 5.61 -3.95
C MET A 35 -9.60 4.84 -5.18
N ASP A 36 -8.73 4.42 -6.10
CA ASP A 36 -9.10 3.68 -7.32
C ASP A 36 -9.60 2.26 -7.03
N GLN A 37 -8.97 1.57 -6.08
CA GLN A 37 -9.39 0.24 -5.59
C GLN A 37 -10.67 0.29 -4.74
N GLY A 38 -11.20 1.48 -4.42
CA GLY A 38 -12.37 1.65 -3.56
C GLY A 38 -12.09 1.33 -2.09
N MET A 39 -10.81 1.25 -1.70
CA MET A 39 -10.38 1.09 -0.32
C MET A 39 -10.32 2.47 0.33
N CYS A 40 -11.42 2.86 0.98
CA CYS A 40 -11.49 4.10 1.76
C CYS A 40 -10.76 3.94 3.09
N ILE A 41 -9.43 4.07 3.09
CA ILE A 41 -8.69 4.34 4.33
C ILE A 41 -8.69 5.84 4.61
N SER A 42 -8.84 6.21 5.89
CA SER A 42 -8.72 7.61 6.30
C SER A 42 -7.30 8.12 6.11
N ASN A 43 -7.14 9.43 5.92
CA ASN A 43 -5.82 10.06 5.85
C ASN A 43 -4.93 9.73 7.06
N GLU A 44 -5.53 9.53 8.23
CA GLU A 44 -4.84 9.13 9.48
C GLU A 44 -4.31 7.70 9.40
N GLU A 45 -5.14 6.74 9.02
CA GLU A 45 -4.75 5.32 8.80
C GLU A 45 -3.67 5.20 7.72
N ALA A 46 -3.81 5.97 6.64
CA ALA A 46 -2.80 6.04 5.60
C ALA A 46 -1.48 6.59 6.14
N ASP A 47 -1.49 7.64 6.96
CA ASP A 47 -0.29 8.24 7.54
C ASP A 47 0.42 7.29 8.52
N GLU A 48 -0.33 6.56 9.35
CA GLU A 48 0.23 5.55 10.25
C GLU A 48 0.84 4.39 9.47
N ALA A 49 0.11 3.86 8.48
CA ALA A 49 0.60 2.79 7.63
C ALA A 49 1.81 3.23 6.78
N VAL A 50 1.85 4.49 6.33
CA VAL A 50 3.00 5.09 5.65
C VAL A 50 4.19 5.19 6.59
N LYS A 51 4.00 5.65 7.82
CA LYS A 51 5.06 5.75 8.84
C LYS A 51 5.67 4.41 9.17
N GLU A 52 4.84 3.38 9.26
CA GLU A 52 5.31 2.03 9.55
C GLU A 52 6.00 1.38 8.34
N ALA A 53 5.51 1.66 7.12
CA ALA A 53 6.11 1.19 5.88
C ALA A 53 7.33 2.00 5.41
N ASN A 54 7.52 3.23 5.88
CA ASN A 54 8.64 4.11 5.56
C ASN A 54 9.32 4.68 6.82
N PRO A 55 10.04 3.84 7.59
CA PRO A 55 10.74 4.27 8.79
C PRO A 55 11.93 5.20 8.51
N ASP A 56 12.50 5.15 7.30
CA ASP A 56 13.67 5.95 6.90
C ASP A 56 13.27 7.33 6.38
N ALA A 57 11.97 7.56 6.13
CA ALA A 57 11.42 8.79 5.56
C ALA A 57 12.14 9.23 4.28
N ASP A 58 12.61 8.27 3.46
CA ASP A 58 13.30 8.53 2.19
C ASP A 58 12.35 9.03 1.08
N GLY A 59 11.05 9.15 1.41
CA GLY A 59 9.98 9.53 0.47
C GLY A 59 9.38 8.35 -0.31
N TYR A 60 9.98 7.17 -0.20
CA TYR A 60 9.56 5.93 -0.86
C TYR A 60 8.88 4.98 0.13
N ILE A 61 7.76 4.38 -0.28
CA ILE A 61 7.04 3.39 0.52
C ILE A 61 7.24 2.01 -0.08
N ASP A 62 7.60 1.06 0.79
CA ASP A 62 7.53 -0.35 0.45
C ASP A 62 6.05 -0.79 0.41
N TYR A 63 5.51 -0.90 -0.80
CA TYR A 63 4.11 -1.28 -1.02
C TYR A 63 3.79 -2.69 -0.49
N LYS A 64 4.80 -3.56 -0.31
CA LYS A 64 4.63 -4.89 0.29
C LYS A 64 4.34 -4.81 1.78
N ALA A 65 5.10 -3.99 2.52
CA ALA A 65 4.86 -3.70 3.92
C ALA A 65 3.49 -3.04 4.10
N PHE A 66 3.17 -2.06 3.24
CA PHE A 66 1.89 -1.37 3.27
C PHE A 66 0.70 -2.30 2.95
N ALA A 67 0.80 -3.12 1.89
CA ALA A 67 -0.24 -4.08 1.53
C ALA A 67 -0.48 -5.11 2.64
N ARG A 68 0.60 -5.53 3.33
CA ARG A 68 0.49 -6.41 4.49
C ARG A 68 -0.24 -5.73 5.64
N PHE A 69 0.09 -4.47 5.94
CA PHE A 69 -0.59 -3.67 6.94
C PHE A 69 -2.09 -3.50 6.61
N LEU A 70 -2.44 -3.16 5.37
CA LEU A 70 -3.83 -3.00 4.93
C LEU A 70 -4.66 -4.27 5.08
N VAL A 71 -4.10 -5.41 4.66
CA VAL A 71 -4.80 -6.71 4.75
C VAL A 71 -4.94 -7.14 6.21
N GLU A 72 -4.03 -6.73 7.08
CA GLU A 72 -4.11 -6.95 8.52
C GLU A 72 -5.13 -5.99 9.19
N ALA A 73 -5.15 -4.73 8.79
CA ALA A 73 -6.06 -3.68 9.28
C ALA A 73 -7.52 -3.88 8.86
N CYS A 74 -7.77 -4.41 7.65
CA CYS A 74 -9.13 -4.73 7.19
C CYS A 74 -9.74 -5.97 7.89
N ARG A 75 -9.00 -6.61 8.80
CA ARG A 75 -9.42 -7.84 9.48
C ARG A 75 -10.16 -7.61 10.81
N GLU A 76 -10.52 -6.37 11.14
CA GLU A 76 -11.42 -6.02 12.26
C GLU A 76 -12.88 -5.79 11.84
#